data_AF-A0A9P6P308-F1
#
_entry.id   AF-A0A9P6P308-F1
#
_cell.length_a   1.000
_cell.length_b   1.000
_cell.length_c   1.000
_cell.angle_alpha   90.00
_cell.angle_beta   90.00
_cell.angle_gamma   90.00
#
_symmetry.space_group_name_H-M   'P 1'
#
loop_
_entity.id
_entity.type
_entity.pdbx_description
1 polymer ?
#
loop_
_entity_poly.entity_id
_entity_poly.type
_entity_poly.pdbx_seq_one_letter_code
_entity_poly.pdbx_strand_id
1 'polypeptide(L)'
;MCKAGAVSKDNSVDPKKVQLLRAARTDKGVHAAGNVVSIKLIVEDENIVTKINSHLPEQIRVWDYIETRKSFEAKNKCDSRVYEYLLPSYVFMPPTFRELKEKRESDTDLEISGRNDPTRYYITRSTDEQLALKHAYRINEKVYNKFKDALAMFVGTHNFHNYTIRRDYADISAKRYMIQIDVRRENKSIGKTLTDCFKTSEPMVIQGMEWLSVKLHGQSFMLHQIPMALLAVRSNTPLSIIPKSFESTKINIPKAPALGLLLEQPVFGSYNKHVTEDGQRQPIEFEKYKDQIDSFKKDWIYTKIFEDEKNNRVFDNFLLLLDSHIGPEFSYFNPEGIIPEEAIMTVGRSPAKNTISFDGDEAE
;
A
#
# COMPACT_ATOMS: atom_id res chain seq x y z
N MET A 1 -27.11 -1.78 -3.31
CA MET A 1 -27.61 -3.04 -3.91
C MET A 1 -29.06 -3.33 -3.53
N CYS A 2 -29.39 -3.77 -2.31
CA CYS A 2 -30.78 -4.12 -1.95
C CYS A 2 -31.78 -2.95 -2.09
N LYS A 3 -31.43 -1.75 -1.58
CA LYS A 3 -32.25 -0.52 -1.78
C LYS A 3 -32.45 -0.16 -3.26
N ALA A 4 -31.49 -0.50 -4.12
CA ALA A 4 -31.55 -0.25 -5.55
C ALA A 4 -32.32 -1.33 -6.34
N GLY A 5 -32.86 -2.37 -5.67
CA GLY A 5 -33.54 -3.49 -6.33
C GLY A 5 -32.62 -4.54 -6.95
N ALA A 6 -31.30 -4.34 -6.93
CA ALA A 6 -30.33 -5.25 -7.56
C ALA A 6 -30.20 -6.62 -6.85
N VAL A 7 -30.64 -6.71 -5.59
CA VAL A 7 -30.59 -7.92 -4.75
C VAL A 7 -31.85 -7.95 -3.88
N SER A 8 -32.55 -9.09 -3.84
CA SER A 8 -33.72 -9.26 -2.97
C SER A 8 -33.35 -9.15 -1.48
N LYS A 9 -34.31 -8.76 -0.64
CA LYS A 9 -34.10 -8.62 0.80
C LYS A 9 -33.59 -9.93 1.44
N ASP A 10 -34.19 -11.06 1.08
CA ASP A 10 -33.85 -12.39 1.60
C ASP A 10 -32.46 -12.89 1.19
N ASN A 11 -31.95 -12.41 0.06
CA ASN A 11 -30.61 -12.72 -0.42
C ASN A 11 -29.55 -11.72 0.06
N SER A 12 -29.97 -10.52 0.48
CA SER A 12 -29.05 -9.47 0.94
C SER A 12 -28.43 -9.74 2.31
N VAL A 13 -29.01 -10.66 3.09
CA VAL A 13 -28.57 -10.99 4.46
C VAL A 13 -27.32 -11.87 4.53
N ASP A 14 -26.98 -12.58 3.45
CA ASP A 14 -25.80 -13.44 3.40
C ASP A 14 -25.10 -13.28 2.03
N PRO A 15 -23.85 -12.77 1.98
CA PRO A 15 -23.11 -12.61 0.73
C PRO A 15 -22.92 -13.90 -0.06
N LYS A 16 -23.00 -15.08 0.58
CA LYS A 16 -22.91 -16.38 -0.11
C LYS A 16 -24.12 -16.65 -1.01
N LYS A 17 -25.32 -16.17 -0.63
CA LYS A 17 -26.54 -16.36 -1.44
C LYS A 17 -26.46 -15.68 -2.80
N VAL A 18 -25.66 -14.62 -2.90
CA VAL A 18 -25.39 -13.89 -4.15
C VAL A 18 -23.99 -14.13 -4.70
N GLN A 19 -23.24 -15.09 -4.13
CA GLN A 19 -21.87 -15.43 -4.53
C GLN A 19 -20.94 -14.21 -4.60
N LEU A 20 -21.03 -13.31 -3.61
CA LEU A 20 -20.21 -12.11 -3.55
C LEU A 20 -18.73 -12.47 -3.32
N LEU A 21 -17.89 -12.22 -4.32
CA LEU A 21 -16.44 -12.39 -4.26
C LEU A 21 -15.74 -11.14 -4.79
N ARG A 22 -14.58 -10.81 -4.23
CA ARG A 22 -13.77 -9.63 -4.62
C ARG A 22 -12.42 -10.06 -5.22
N ALA A 23 -11.95 -9.31 -6.20
CA ALA A 23 -10.65 -9.51 -6.83
C ALA A 23 -9.49 -9.15 -5.89
N ALA A 24 -9.67 -8.09 -5.09
CA ALA A 24 -8.71 -7.65 -4.08
C ALA A 24 -9.40 -7.40 -2.73
N ARG A 25 -8.75 -7.85 -1.66
CA ARG A 25 -9.08 -7.50 -0.27
C ARG A 25 -8.13 -6.40 0.14
N THR A 26 -8.66 -5.20 0.34
CA THR A 26 -7.90 -4.05 0.83
C THR A 26 -7.99 -4.02 2.36
N ASP A 27 -6.86 -3.78 3.01
CA ASP A 27 -6.79 -3.69 4.47
C ASP A 27 -7.39 -2.36 4.97
N LYS A 28 -7.53 -2.24 6.29
CA LYS A 28 -8.01 -1.03 6.93
C LYS A 28 -7.14 0.17 6.54
N GLY A 29 -7.79 1.27 6.16
CA GLY A 29 -7.09 2.50 5.75
C GLY A 29 -6.56 2.49 4.32
N VAL A 30 -6.70 1.38 3.58
CA VAL A 30 -6.26 1.30 2.18
C VAL A 30 -7.37 1.75 1.23
N HIS A 31 -7.00 2.59 0.27
CA HIS A 31 -7.91 3.11 -0.75
C HIS A 31 -8.02 2.17 -1.97
N ALA A 32 -9.08 2.32 -2.77
CA ALA A 32 -9.22 1.64 -4.05
C ALA A 32 -9.86 2.56 -5.10
N ALA A 33 -9.19 2.73 -6.24
CA ALA A 33 -9.69 3.45 -7.39
C ALA A 33 -10.53 2.51 -8.29
N GLY A 34 -10.01 1.30 -8.49
CA GLY A 34 -10.67 0.22 -9.20
C GLY A 34 -10.58 -1.06 -8.39
N ASN A 35 -11.72 -1.62 -8.01
CA ASN A 35 -11.82 -3.00 -7.53
C ASN A 35 -12.90 -3.71 -8.34
N VAL A 36 -12.77 -5.03 -8.48
CA VAL A 36 -13.76 -5.85 -9.18
C VAL A 36 -14.41 -6.79 -8.18
N VAL A 37 -15.73 -6.80 -8.21
CA VAL A 37 -16.57 -7.66 -7.41
C VAL A 37 -17.45 -8.48 -8.34
N SER A 38 -17.42 -9.80 -8.20
CA SER A 38 -18.40 -10.68 -8.85
C SER A 38 -19.55 -10.94 -7.88
N ILE A 39 -20.77 -10.71 -8.35
CA ILE A 39 -22.01 -10.87 -7.57
C ILE A 39 -23.16 -11.20 -8.53
N LYS A 40 -24.11 -12.04 -8.09
CA LYS A 40 -25.37 -12.29 -8.78
C LYS A 40 -26.35 -11.15 -8.49
N LEU A 41 -26.76 -10.45 -9.53
CA LEU A 41 -27.65 -9.29 -9.46
C LEU A 41 -28.88 -9.48 -10.35
N ILE A 42 -29.95 -8.78 -10.01
CA ILE A 42 -31.10 -8.51 -10.88
C ILE A 42 -30.79 -7.22 -11.64
N VAL A 43 -30.64 -7.30 -12.96
CA VAL A 43 -30.16 -6.20 -13.82
C VAL A 43 -31.11 -5.88 -14.98
N GLU A 44 -32.40 -6.18 -14.82
CA GLU A 44 -33.44 -5.87 -15.81
C GLU A 44 -33.62 -4.35 -16.03
N ASP A 45 -33.15 -3.53 -15.09
CA ASP A 45 -33.16 -2.08 -15.17
C ASP A 45 -31.86 -1.55 -15.77
N GLU A 46 -31.95 -0.90 -16.93
CA GLU A 46 -30.81 -0.28 -17.62
C GLU A 46 -30.11 0.79 -16.77
N ASN A 47 -30.81 1.41 -15.81
CA ASN A 47 -30.28 2.46 -14.94
C ASN A 47 -29.76 1.93 -13.58
N ILE A 48 -29.52 0.62 -13.46
CA ILE A 48 -29.16 -0.02 -12.19
C ILE A 48 -27.92 0.60 -11.53
N VAL A 49 -26.90 0.99 -12.31
CA VAL A 49 -25.68 1.61 -11.80
C VAL A 49 -25.99 2.96 -11.14
N THR A 50 -26.78 3.80 -11.80
CA THR A 50 -27.22 5.10 -11.27
C THR A 50 -28.01 4.93 -9.98
N LYS A 51 -28.94 3.96 -9.92
CA LYS A 51 -29.71 3.66 -8.70
C LYS A 51 -28.85 3.10 -7.57
N ILE A 52 -27.82 2.32 -7.88
CA ILE A 52 -26.88 1.86 -6.86
C ILE A 52 -26.11 3.06 -6.30
N ASN A 53 -25.57 3.91 -7.17
CA ASN A 53 -24.79 5.09 -6.78
C ASN A 53 -25.60 6.12 -5.99
N SER A 54 -26.90 6.30 -6.25
CA SER A 54 -27.76 7.22 -5.47
C SER A 54 -27.95 6.82 -4.00
N HIS A 55 -27.61 5.57 -3.66
CA HIS A 55 -27.63 5.05 -2.28
C HIS A 55 -26.24 4.92 -1.67
N LEU A 56 -25.19 5.32 -2.38
CA LEU A 56 -23.81 5.27 -1.91
C LEU A 56 -23.32 6.69 -1.52
N PRO A 57 -22.49 6.81 -0.47
CA PRO A 57 -21.83 8.08 -0.17
C PRO A 57 -20.90 8.49 -1.31
N GLU A 58 -20.51 9.76 -1.37
CA GLU A 58 -19.76 10.28 -2.53
C GLU A 58 -18.41 9.61 -2.78
N GLN A 59 -17.77 9.21 -1.69
CA GLN A 59 -16.51 8.46 -1.65
C GLN A 59 -16.64 6.97 -2.04
N ILE A 60 -17.82 6.47 -2.42
CA ILE A 60 -18.00 5.11 -2.94
C ILE A 60 -18.77 5.19 -4.25
N ARG A 61 -18.18 4.63 -5.31
CA ARG A 61 -18.74 4.66 -6.67
C ARG A 61 -18.67 3.28 -7.31
N VAL A 62 -19.74 2.93 -8.02
CA VAL A 62 -19.78 1.85 -8.99
C VAL A 62 -19.60 2.46 -10.36
N TRP A 63 -18.50 2.11 -11.04
CA TRP A 63 -18.20 2.58 -12.38
C TRP A 63 -19.15 1.96 -13.40
N ASP A 64 -19.33 0.64 -13.32
CA ASP A 64 -20.13 -0.13 -14.25
C ASP A 64 -20.40 -1.55 -13.74
N TYR A 65 -21.20 -2.30 -14.48
CA TYR A 65 -21.27 -3.75 -14.40
C TYR A 65 -21.12 -4.39 -15.79
N ILE A 66 -20.62 -5.61 -15.83
CA ILE A 66 -20.64 -6.44 -17.03
C ILE A 66 -21.25 -7.79 -16.69
N GLU A 67 -21.96 -8.38 -17.64
CA GLU A 67 -22.43 -9.75 -17.48
C GLU A 67 -21.32 -10.76 -17.78
N THR A 68 -21.18 -11.75 -16.91
CA THR A 68 -20.20 -12.83 -17.04
C THR A 68 -20.86 -14.20 -17.09
N ARG A 69 -20.08 -15.25 -17.35
CA ARG A 69 -20.55 -16.63 -17.15
C ARG A 69 -20.91 -16.87 -15.67
N LYS A 70 -21.85 -17.78 -15.42
CA LYS A 70 -22.32 -18.12 -14.05
C LYS A 70 -21.20 -18.62 -13.12
N SER A 71 -20.14 -19.19 -13.66
CA SER A 71 -18.97 -19.70 -12.93
C SER A 71 -17.84 -18.69 -12.78
N PHE A 72 -18.01 -17.46 -13.27
CA PHE A 72 -17.00 -16.42 -13.12
C PHE A 72 -16.88 -15.99 -11.66
N GLU A 73 -15.65 -15.97 -11.16
CA GLU A 73 -15.32 -15.51 -9.82
C GLU A 73 -14.18 -14.52 -9.91
N ALA A 74 -14.43 -13.25 -9.54
CA ALA A 74 -13.46 -12.16 -9.70
C ALA A 74 -12.14 -12.45 -8.97
N LYS A 75 -12.20 -13.13 -7.82
CA LYS A 75 -11.02 -13.56 -7.05
C LYS A 75 -10.10 -14.49 -7.85
N ASN A 76 -10.69 -15.49 -8.49
CA ASN A 76 -9.98 -16.62 -9.10
C ASN A 76 -9.59 -16.34 -10.56
N LYS A 77 -10.28 -15.40 -11.21
CA LYS A 77 -9.97 -14.95 -12.58
C LYS A 77 -9.05 -13.73 -12.64
N CYS A 78 -8.71 -13.14 -11.49
CA CYS A 78 -7.76 -12.03 -11.42
C CYS A 78 -6.32 -12.57 -11.49
N ASP A 79 -5.59 -12.18 -12.53
CA ASP A 79 -4.22 -12.65 -12.79
C ASP A 79 -3.20 -11.89 -11.94
N SER A 80 -3.39 -10.57 -11.81
CA SER A 80 -2.47 -9.67 -11.09
C SER A 80 -3.20 -8.42 -10.63
N ARG A 81 -2.53 -7.60 -9.81
CA ARG A 81 -3.06 -6.32 -9.32
C ARG A 81 -2.01 -5.23 -9.50
N VAL A 82 -2.49 -4.02 -9.74
CA VAL A 82 -1.69 -2.80 -9.78
C VAL A 82 -2.05 -1.97 -8.55
N TYR A 83 -1.04 -1.72 -7.72
CA TYR A 83 -1.12 -0.81 -6.59
C TYR A 83 -0.31 0.44 -6.86
N GLU A 84 -0.69 1.53 -6.23
CA GLU A 84 0.07 2.75 -6.15
C GLU A 84 0.30 3.08 -4.67
N TYR A 85 1.51 3.49 -4.35
CA TYR A 85 1.88 3.92 -3.01
C TYR A 85 2.47 5.32 -3.07
N LEU A 86 1.79 6.26 -2.43
CA LEU A 86 2.23 7.64 -2.30
C LEU A 86 3.01 7.81 -1.00
N LEU A 87 4.21 8.40 -1.10
CA LEU A 87 5.01 8.79 0.06
C LEU A 87 5.61 10.18 -0.12
N PRO A 88 5.70 10.99 0.93
CA PRO A 88 6.40 12.26 0.87
C PRO A 88 7.90 12.00 0.75
N SER A 89 8.61 12.80 -0.02
CA SER A 89 10.04 12.56 -0.30
C SER A 89 10.93 12.74 0.93
N TYR A 90 10.46 13.48 1.94
CA TYR A 90 11.18 13.69 3.20
C TYR A 90 11.44 12.39 3.97
N VAL A 91 10.76 11.28 3.65
CA VAL A 91 11.06 9.98 4.27
C VAL A 91 12.47 9.49 3.99
N PHE A 92 13.16 10.05 2.98
CA PHE A 92 14.57 9.77 2.70
C PHE A 92 15.54 10.67 3.45
N MET A 93 15.06 11.58 4.31
CA MET A 93 15.93 12.30 5.23
C MET A 93 16.62 11.30 6.18
N PRO A 94 17.90 11.52 6.53
CA PRO A 94 18.63 10.64 7.42
C PRO A 94 17.91 10.38 8.75
N PRO A 95 18.15 9.21 9.39
CA PRO A 95 17.67 8.92 10.74
C PRO A 95 17.99 10.04 11.72
N THR A 96 16.99 10.44 12.51
CA THR A 96 17.16 11.45 13.54
C THR A 96 17.00 10.79 14.90
N PHE A 97 18.10 10.75 15.67
CA PHE A 97 18.04 10.22 17.03
C PHE A 97 17.15 11.12 17.91
N ARG A 98 16.28 10.49 18.71
CA ARG A 98 15.46 11.14 19.72
C ARG A 98 15.81 10.55 21.08
N GLU A 99 15.88 11.42 22.07
CA GLU A 99 15.99 10.99 23.46
C GLU A 99 14.68 10.29 23.87
N LEU A 100 14.81 9.09 24.43
CA LEU A 100 13.71 8.34 25.03
C LEU A 100 13.46 8.89 26.42
N LYS A 101 12.22 9.31 26.70
CA LYS A 101 11.80 9.84 28.00
C LYS A 101 11.00 8.80 28.76
N GLU A 102 11.25 8.64 30.06
CA GLU A 102 10.46 7.73 30.92
C GLU A 102 9.08 8.31 31.28
N LYS A 103 8.90 9.62 31.12
CA LYS A 103 7.65 10.31 31.44
C LYS A 103 7.13 11.03 30.20
N ARG A 104 5.82 10.97 30.02
CA ARG A 104 5.10 11.75 29.02
C ARG A 104 5.09 13.21 29.43
N GLU A 105 5.58 14.09 28.56
CA GLU A 105 5.63 15.53 28.80
C GLU A 105 4.52 16.27 28.05
N SER A 106 4.01 15.67 26.96
CA SER A 106 2.91 16.20 26.15
C SER A 106 1.90 15.11 25.78
N ASP A 107 0.63 15.51 25.67
CA ASP A 107 -0.44 14.65 25.14
C ASP A 107 -0.20 14.22 23.70
N THR A 108 0.69 14.91 22.98
CA THR A 108 1.07 14.53 21.61
C THR A 108 2.30 13.63 21.54
N ASP A 109 2.98 13.35 22.66
CA ASP A 109 4.14 12.45 22.66
C ASP A 109 3.73 11.04 22.19
N LEU A 110 4.61 10.40 21.42
CA LEU A 110 4.42 9.05 20.93
C LEU A 110 4.94 8.06 21.97
N GLU A 111 4.10 7.09 22.34
CA GLU A 111 4.47 6.01 23.25
C GLU A 111 5.25 4.93 22.48
N ILE A 112 6.37 4.50 23.06
CA ILE A 112 7.22 3.41 22.57
C ILE A 112 7.39 2.41 23.69
N SER A 113 7.31 1.14 23.35
CA SER A 113 7.58 0.05 24.27
C SER A 113 8.50 -0.95 23.59
N GLY A 114 9.49 -1.42 24.33
CA GLY A 114 10.35 -2.52 23.90
C GLY A 114 9.59 -3.85 23.89
N ARG A 115 10.16 -4.82 23.17
CA ARG A 115 9.65 -6.19 23.16
C ARG A 115 9.69 -6.81 24.54
N ASN A 116 8.53 -7.18 25.09
CA ASN A 116 8.41 -7.74 26.45
C ASN A 116 8.99 -6.83 27.55
N ASP A 117 9.17 -5.54 27.26
CA ASP A 117 9.55 -4.54 28.24
C ASP A 117 8.26 -3.86 28.74
N PRO A 118 7.91 -4.00 30.04
CA PRO A 118 6.76 -3.29 30.59
C PRO A 118 6.99 -1.77 30.67
N THR A 119 8.24 -1.33 30.52
CA THR A 119 8.62 0.08 30.56
C THR A 119 8.10 0.80 29.32
N ARG A 120 7.40 1.91 29.56
CA ARG A 120 6.94 2.81 28.51
C ARG A 120 7.93 3.95 28.39
N TYR A 121 8.35 4.20 27.17
CA TYR A 121 9.14 5.35 26.80
C TYR A 121 8.29 6.27 25.94
N TYR A 122 8.63 7.54 25.95
CA TYR A 122 7.92 8.57 25.22
C TYR A 122 8.92 9.35 24.36
N ILE A 123 8.52 9.65 23.13
CA ILE A 123 9.27 10.54 22.26
C ILE A 123 8.41 11.73 21.87
N THR A 124 9.02 12.91 21.90
CA THR A 124 8.37 14.14 21.48
C THR A 124 8.27 14.18 19.95
N ARG A 125 7.07 14.47 19.45
CA ARG A 125 6.82 14.65 18.01
C ARG A 125 7.65 15.79 17.43
N SER A 126 7.78 15.81 16.10
CA SER A 126 8.47 16.92 15.45
C SER A 126 7.81 18.27 15.73
N THR A 127 8.63 19.29 16.01
CA THR A 127 8.18 20.67 16.12
C THR A 127 7.73 21.19 14.75
N ASP A 128 6.98 22.29 14.73
CA ASP A 128 6.52 22.88 13.46
C ASP A 128 7.70 23.35 12.58
N GLU A 129 8.82 23.78 13.17
CA GLU A 129 10.03 24.12 12.42
C GLU A 129 10.66 22.89 11.77
N GLN A 130 10.72 21.77 12.49
CA GLN A 130 11.23 20.50 11.96
C GLN A 130 10.33 19.97 10.83
N LEU A 131 9.02 20.17 10.93
CA LEU A 131 8.09 19.82 9.86
C LEU A 131 8.23 20.74 8.66
N ALA A 132 8.44 22.03 8.85
CA ALA A 132 8.71 22.96 7.76
C ALA A 132 9.95 22.53 6.97
N LEU A 133 11.02 22.08 7.65
CA LEU A 133 12.21 21.51 7.01
C LEU A 133 11.90 20.23 6.22
N LYS A 134 11.10 19.33 6.79
CA LYS A 134 10.63 18.11 6.10
C LYS A 134 9.81 18.45 4.87
N HIS A 135 8.88 19.40 4.97
CA HIS A 135 8.04 19.80 3.84
C HIS A 135 8.86 20.47 2.73
N ALA A 136 9.90 21.23 3.09
CA ALA A 136 10.83 21.85 2.15
C ALA A 136 11.82 20.87 1.51
N TYR A 137 11.99 19.66 2.07
CA TYR A 137 12.91 18.66 1.54
C TYR A 137 12.55 18.27 0.11
N ARG A 138 13.58 18.15 -0.73
CA ARG A 138 13.47 17.60 -2.08
C ARG A 138 14.48 16.48 -2.24
N ILE A 139 14.02 15.33 -2.70
CA ILE A 139 14.91 14.20 -2.96
C ILE A 139 15.88 14.57 -4.09
N ASN A 140 17.15 14.25 -3.89
CA ASN A 140 18.15 14.44 -4.95
C ASN A 140 18.20 13.20 -5.87
N GLU A 141 18.75 13.38 -7.07
CA GLU A 141 18.81 12.33 -8.09
C GLU A 141 19.57 11.08 -7.61
N LYS A 142 20.60 11.23 -6.78
CA LYS A 142 21.37 10.08 -6.27
C LYS A 142 20.49 9.19 -5.37
N VAL A 143 19.75 9.79 -4.44
CA VAL A 143 18.88 9.05 -3.52
C VAL A 143 17.67 8.48 -4.26
N TYR A 144 17.09 9.25 -5.19
CA TYR A 144 15.98 8.80 -6.03
C TYR A 144 16.36 7.58 -6.88
N ASN A 145 17.51 7.61 -7.56
CA ASN A 145 17.97 6.49 -8.36
C ASN A 145 18.34 5.28 -7.49
N LYS A 146 18.98 5.47 -6.33
CA LYS A 146 19.25 4.38 -5.38
C LYS A 146 17.95 3.71 -4.91
N PHE A 147 16.87 4.47 -4.72
CA PHE A 147 15.56 3.92 -4.36
C PHE A 147 14.90 3.15 -5.51
N LYS A 148 15.04 3.63 -6.76
CA LYS A 148 14.63 2.88 -7.95
C LYS A 148 15.38 1.55 -8.06
N ASP A 149 16.69 1.58 -7.87
CA ASP A 149 17.55 0.38 -7.91
C ASP A 149 17.14 -0.60 -6.81
N ALA A 150 16.89 -0.11 -5.59
CA ALA A 150 16.42 -0.92 -4.48
C ALA A 150 15.07 -1.62 -4.79
N LEU A 151 14.11 -0.87 -5.35
CA LEU A 151 12.82 -1.44 -5.72
C LEU A 151 12.92 -2.42 -6.89
N ALA A 152 13.82 -2.19 -7.84
CA ALA A 152 14.04 -3.08 -8.98
C ALA A 152 14.48 -4.49 -8.55
N MET A 153 15.15 -4.64 -7.40
CA MET A 153 15.57 -5.94 -6.86
C MET A 153 14.39 -6.85 -6.48
N PHE A 154 13.20 -6.28 -6.30
CA PHE A 154 11.98 -7.05 -6.02
C PHE A 154 11.30 -7.60 -7.27
N VAL A 155 11.66 -7.12 -8.47
CA VAL A 155 11.10 -7.59 -9.74
C VAL A 155 11.55 -9.02 -9.99
N GLY A 156 10.66 -9.85 -10.54
CA GLY A 156 10.89 -11.28 -10.74
C GLY A 156 10.24 -12.16 -9.68
N THR A 157 10.67 -13.42 -9.64
CA THR A 157 10.15 -14.41 -8.70
C THR A 157 11.08 -14.53 -7.50
N HIS A 158 10.59 -14.21 -6.30
CA HIS A 158 11.35 -14.29 -5.05
C HIS A 158 10.54 -14.99 -3.96
N ASN A 159 11.23 -15.45 -2.91
CA ASN A 159 10.57 -15.95 -1.71
C ASN A 159 10.34 -14.80 -0.73
N PHE A 160 9.07 -14.43 -0.54
CA PHE A 160 8.68 -13.26 0.24
C PHE A 160 8.23 -13.61 1.66
N HIS A 161 8.67 -14.73 2.22
CA HIS A 161 8.23 -15.17 3.55
C HIS A 161 8.45 -14.12 4.67
N ASN A 162 9.49 -13.28 4.58
CA ASN A 162 9.74 -12.18 5.52
C ASN A 162 8.81 -10.96 5.32
N TYR A 163 8.11 -10.87 4.19
CA TYR A 163 7.25 -9.75 3.81
C TYR A 163 5.78 -10.00 4.13
N THR A 164 5.49 -11.04 4.89
CA THR A 164 4.13 -11.46 5.24
C THR A 164 4.11 -12.13 6.61
N ILE A 165 2.94 -12.12 7.23
CA ILE A 165 2.72 -12.61 8.58
C ILE A 165 2.48 -14.12 8.53
N ARG A 166 3.02 -14.86 9.51
CA ARG A 166 2.79 -16.31 9.71
C ARG A 166 3.15 -17.17 8.48
N ARG A 167 4.18 -16.80 7.71
CA ARG A 167 4.73 -17.66 6.64
C ARG A 167 6.16 -18.07 6.92
N ASP A 168 6.42 -19.34 6.72
CA ASP A 168 7.75 -19.92 6.80
C ASP A 168 8.44 -19.91 5.44
N TYR A 169 9.77 -19.92 5.45
CA TYR A 169 10.56 -19.97 4.23
C TYR A 169 10.21 -21.17 3.32
N ALA A 170 9.87 -22.31 3.92
CA ALA A 170 9.51 -23.53 3.20
C ALA A 170 8.11 -23.47 2.55
N ASP A 171 7.28 -22.48 2.90
CA ASP A 171 5.96 -22.33 2.31
C ASP A 171 6.09 -21.91 0.84
N ILE A 172 5.71 -22.79 -0.09
CA ILE A 172 5.73 -22.52 -1.53
C ILE A 172 4.83 -21.32 -1.86
N SER A 173 3.77 -21.11 -1.07
CA SER A 173 2.91 -19.95 -1.17
C SER A 173 3.53 -18.67 -0.59
N ALA A 174 4.81 -18.64 -0.24
CA ALA A 174 5.56 -17.40 -0.04
C ALA A 174 6.30 -16.96 -1.33
N LYS A 175 6.48 -17.86 -2.31
CA LYS A 175 7.04 -17.49 -3.61
C LYS A 175 6.03 -16.69 -4.43
N ARG A 176 6.41 -15.50 -4.86
CA ARG A 176 5.56 -14.61 -5.66
C ARG A 176 6.33 -13.98 -6.79
N TYR A 177 5.58 -13.60 -7.82
CA TYR A 177 6.09 -12.93 -8.99
C TYR A 177 5.65 -11.46 -9.01
N MET A 178 6.64 -10.58 -8.95
CA MET A 178 6.48 -9.15 -9.19
C MET A 178 6.80 -8.87 -10.65
N ILE A 179 5.81 -8.35 -11.38
CA ILE A 179 5.89 -8.12 -12.82
C ILE A 179 6.70 -6.85 -13.10
N GLN A 180 6.35 -5.76 -12.43
CA GLN A 180 6.96 -4.47 -12.64
C GLN A 180 6.79 -3.59 -11.41
N ILE A 181 7.83 -2.78 -11.12
CA ILE A 181 7.74 -1.67 -10.17
C ILE A 181 8.22 -0.41 -10.90
N ASP A 182 7.45 0.66 -10.81
CA ASP A 182 7.76 1.95 -11.41
C ASP A 182 7.71 3.03 -10.33
N VAL A 183 8.73 3.89 -10.29
CA VAL A 183 8.78 5.01 -9.36
C VAL A 183 8.70 6.29 -10.16
N ARG A 184 7.74 7.14 -9.79
CA ARG A 184 7.47 8.42 -10.44
C ARG A 184 7.67 9.55 -9.45
N ARG A 185 8.47 10.53 -9.88
CA ARG A 185 8.64 11.82 -9.23
C ARG A 185 7.80 12.92 -9.88
N GLU A 186 7.46 12.74 -11.15
CA GLU A 186 6.87 13.79 -11.98
C GLU A 186 5.36 13.90 -11.81
N ASN A 187 4.87 15.14 -11.83
CA ASN A 187 3.46 15.47 -11.93
C ASN A 187 2.98 15.25 -13.37
N LYS A 188 2.89 14.00 -13.81
CA LYS A 188 2.01 13.69 -14.94
C LYS A 188 0.60 13.91 -14.43
N SER A 189 -0.04 14.99 -14.87
CA SER A 189 -1.47 15.24 -14.61
C SER A 189 -2.21 13.92 -14.66
N ILE A 190 -2.77 13.56 -13.51
CA ILE A 190 -3.75 12.50 -13.36
C ILE A 190 -4.89 12.88 -14.32
N GLY A 191 -4.88 12.35 -15.54
CA GLY A 191 -5.84 12.67 -16.60
C GLY A 191 -5.36 13.58 -17.76
N LYS A 192 -4.16 13.41 -18.34
CA LYS A 192 -3.88 13.90 -19.72
C LYS A 192 -3.27 12.83 -20.63
N THR A 193 -3.76 12.79 -21.86
CA THR A 193 -3.50 11.81 -22.93
C THR A 193 -2.01 11.51 -23.19
N LEU A 194 -1.76 10.29 -23.71
CA LEU A 194 -0.44 9.70 -24.02
C LEU A 194 0.52 10.60 -24.83
N THR A 195 0.03 11.59 -25.56
CA THR A 195 0.82 12.46 -26.44
C THR A 195 1.47 13.66 -25.73
N ASP A 196 1.04 14.03 -24.51
CA ASP A 196 1.66 15.11 -23.72
C ASP A 196 2.78 14.60 -22.77
N CYS A 197 3.06 13.30 -22.77
CA CYS A 197 3.87 12.58 -21.78
C CYS A 197 5.40 12.83 -21.80
N PHE A 198 5.89 13.79 -22.57
CA PHE A 198 7.34 14.02 -22.78
C PHE A 198 7.86 15.38 -22.31
N LYS A 199 7.10 16.19 -21.54
CA LYS A 199 7.50 17.56 -21.21
C LYS A 199 7.31 18.07 -19.77
N THR A 200 6.95 17.23 -18.79
CA THR A 200 6.84 17.71 -17.39
C THR A 200 7.77 16.95 -16.45
N SER A 201 9.03 17.40 -16.39
CA SER A 201 10.04 16.98 -15.41
C SER A 201 9.84 17.60 -14.01
N GLU A 202 8.67 18.20 -13.74
CA GLU A 202 8.39 18.89 -12.49
C GLU A 202 7.98 17.90 -11.39
N PRO A 203 8.60 17.96 -10.20
CA PRO A 203 8.22 17.10 -9.10
C PRO A 203 6.75 17.28 -8.68
N MET A 204 6.10 16.19 -8.26
CA MET A 204 4.76 16.23 -7.68
C MET A 204 4.78 16.93 -6.32
N VAL A 205 4.61 18.26 -6.33
CA VAL A 205 4.57 19.08 -5.12
C VAL A 205 3.12 19.42 -4.77
N ILE A 206 2.68 18.98 -3.59
CA ILE A 206 1.31 19.17 -3.11
C ILE A 206 1.37 19.75 -1.70
N GLN A 207 0.71 20.89 -1.52
CA GLN A 207 0.77 21.69 -0.27
C GLN A 207 2.21 22.00 0.18
N GLY A 208 3.12 22.24 -0.78
CA GLY A 208 4.52 22.55 -0.52
C GLY A 208 5.42 21.33 -0.25
N MET A 209 4.86 20.13 -0.11
CA MET A 209 5.60 18.87 0.07
C MET A 209 5.79 18.15 -1.27
N GLU A 210 6.99 17.66 -1.54
CA GLU A 210 7.23 16.77 -2.68
C GLU A 210 6.81 15.34 -2.33
N TRP A 211 6.12 14.69 -3.26
CA TRP A 211 5.63 13.32 -3.14
C TRP A 211 6.18 12.45 -4.27
N LEU A 212 6.37 11.16 -3.97
CA LEU A 212 6.71 10.13 -4.94
C LEU A 212 5.55 9.13 -5.05
N SER A 213 5.31 8.66 -6.27
CA SER A 213 4.37 7.57 -6.57
C SER A 213 5.15 6.31 -6.91
N VAL A 214 4.90 5.23 -6.17
CA VAL A 214 5.45 3.90 -6.45
C VAL A 214 4.32 3.02 -6.96
N LYS A 215 4.36 2.66 -8.24
CA LYS A 215 3.41 1.71 -8.84
C LYS A 215 3.97 0.30 -8.79
N LEU A 216 3.21 -0.64 -8.24
CA LEU A 216 3.59 -2.03 -8.07
C LEU A 216 2.60 -2.92 -8.81
N HIS A 217 3.09 -3.68 -9.78
CA HIS A 217 2.30 -4.64 -10.55
C HIS A 217 2.78 -6.06 -10.27
N GLY A 218 1.93 -6.89 -9.66
CA GLY A 218 2.30 -8.26 -9.31
C GLY A 218 1.12 -9.22 -9.23
N GLN A 219 1.39 -10.52 -9.31
CA GLN A 219 0.35 -11.58 -9.23
C GLN A 219 -0.29 -11.65 -7.83
N SER A 220 0.49 -11.37 -6.79
CA SER A 220 0.00 -11.11 -5.44
C SER A 220 0.86 -10.04 -4.81
N PHE A 221 0.25 -9.21 -3.99
CA PHE A 221 0.91 -8.06 -3.37
C PHE A 221 1.22 -8.34 -1.90
N MET A 222 2.39 -7.89 -1.46
CA MET A 222 2.79 -7.83 -0.05
C MET A 222 3.39 -6.45 0.20
N LEU A 223 2.73 -5.67 1.06
CA LEU A 223 3.00 -4.23 1.27
C LEU A 223 4.42 -3.92 1.75
N HIS A 224 5.09 -4.89 2.38
CA HIS A 224 6.32 -4.64 3.14
C HIS A 224 7.59 -4.51 2.26
N GLN A 225 7.48 -4.54 0.93
CA GLN A 225 8.61 -4.33 0.01
C GLN A 225 9.11 -2.87 0.02
N ILE A 226 8.17 -1.92 0.00
CA ILE A 226 8.45 -0.48 0.03
C ILE A 226 9.23 -0.05 1.28
N PRO A 227 8.81 -0.40 2.52
CA PRO A 227 9.56 -0.01 3.71
C PRO A 227 10.97 -0.62 3.74
N MET A 228 11.17 -1.84 3.23
CA MET A 228 12.52 -2.40 3.12
C MET A 228 13.42 -1.55 2.21
N ALA A 229 12.97 -1.24 0.98
CA ALA A 229 13.74 -0.42 0.04
C ALA A 229 13.98 0.99 0.59
N LEU A 230 12.94 1.63 1.14
CA LEU A 230 12.99 2.96 1.71
C LEU A 230 14.04 3.02 2.82
N LEU A 231 13.95 2.11 3.78
CA LEU A 231 14.83 2.14 4.95
C LEU A 231 16.27 1.79 4.58
N ALA A 232 16.51 0.83 3.68
CA ALA A 232 17.86 0.53 3.20
C ALA A 232 18.52 1.75 2.52
N VAL A 233 17.76 2.53 1.74
CA VAL A 233 18.26 3.76 1.12
C VAL A 233 18.51 4.83 2.18
N ARG A 234 17.55 5.03 3.07
CA ARG A 234 17.54 6.07 4.11
C ARG A 234 18.64 5.89 5.15
N SER A 235 18.90 4.66 5.59
CA SER A 235 20.00 4.31 6.52
C SER A 235 21.35 4.20 5.82
N ASN A 236 21.40 4.41 4.51
CA ASN A 236 22.57 4.16 3.66
C ASN A 236 23.10 2.71 3.75
N THR A 237 22.25 1.75 4.08
CA THR A 237 22.57 0.32 4.05
C THR A 237 22.84 -0.15 2.62
N PRO A 238 23.81 -1.07 2.41
CA PRO A 238 24.01 -1.73 1.14
C PRO A 238 22.74 -2.45 0.65
N LEU A 239 22.37 -2.27 -0.62
CA LEU A 239 21.15 -2.86 -1.19
C LEU A 239 21.19 -4.41 -1.23
N SER A 240 22.34 -5.02 -1.00
CA SER A 240 22.50 -6.47 -0.81
C SER A 240 21.65 -7.03 0.34
N ILE A 241 21.18 -6.18 1.27
CA ILE A 241 20.24 -6.59 2.31
C ILE A 241 18.90 -7.10 1.72
N ILE A 242 18.48 -6.59 0.55
CA ILE A 242 17.23 -6.98 -0.10
C ILE A 242 17.29 -8.44 -0.58
N PRO A 243 18.27 -8.88 -1.38
CA PRO A 243 18.43 -10.30 -1.72
C PRO A 243 18.53 -11.21 -0.48
N LYS A 244 19.30 -10.80 0.53
CA LYS A 244 19.44 -11.57 1.78
C LYS A 244 18.11 -11.78 2.49
N SER A 245 17.19 -10.83 2.38
CA SER A 245 15.84 -10.95 2.98
C SER A 245 14.96 -12.01 2.31
N PHE A 246 15.31 -12.48 1.11
CA PHE A 246 14.61 -13.58 0.44
C PHE A 246 15.14 -14.96 0.84
N GLU A 247 16.28 -15.02 1.52
CA GLU A 247 16.89 -16.25 2.00
C GLU A 247 16.15 -16.81 3.21
N SER A 248 16.60 -17.94 3.76
CA SER A 248 15.92 -18.64 4.85
C SER A 248 15.93 -17.89 6.19
N THR A 249 16.83 -16.93 6.38
CA THR A 249 16.93 -16.15 7.62
C THR A 249 15.64 -15.38 7.88
N LYS A 250 15.00 -15.65 9.03
CA LYS A 250 13.77 -14.98 9.43
C LYS A 250 14.08 -13.64 10.07
N ILE A 251 13.57 -12.55 9.48
CA ILE A 251 13.72 -11.19 10.00
C ILE A 251 12.36 -10.48 10.01
N ASN A 252 12.23 -9.50 10.90
CA ASN A 252 11.04 -8.64 10.93
C ASN A 252 11.21 -7.46 9.97
N ILE A 253 10.25 -7.23 9.07
CA ILE A 253 10.26 -6.09 8.16
C ILE A 253 9.29 -5.02 8.71
N PRO A 254 9.76 -3.77 8.89
CA PRO A 254 8.89 -2.66 9.26
C PRO A 254 7.68 -2.55 8.34
N LYS A 255 6.50 -2.27 8.91
CA LYS A 255 5.28 -2.06 8.14
C LYS A 255 5.15 -0.59 7.77
N ALA A 256 5.09 -0.28 6.48
CA ALA A 256 4.80 1.08 6.03
C ALA A 256 3.36 1.47 6.37
N PRO A 257 3.08 2.77 6.58
CA PRO A 257 1.72 3.25 6.83
C PRO A 257 0.74 2.87 5.71
N ALA A 258 -0.47 2.47 6.05
CA ALA A 258 -1.50 2.15 5.06
C ALA A 258 -1.97 3.38 4.25
N LEU A 259 -1.81 4.59 4.82
CA LEU A 259 -2.29 5.85 4.25
C LEU A 259 -1.87 6.05 2.79
N GLY A 260 -0.62 5.74 2.46
CA GLY A 260 -0.11 5.93 1.09
C GLY A 260 -0.66 4.93 0.08
N LEU A 261 -1.26 3.82 0.52
CA LEU A 261 -1.58 2.69 -0.34
C LEU A 261 -2.95 2.81 -1.01
N LEU A 262 -2.95 2.60 -2.31
CA LEU A 262 -4.10 2.60 -3.18
C LEU A 262 -4.07 1.38 -4.10
N LEU A 263 -5.16 0.62 -4.17
CA LEU A 263 -5.39 -0.31 -5.28
C LEU A 263 -5.83 0.50 -6.52
N GLU A 264 -5.02 0.52 -7.58
CA GLU A 264 -5.44 1.12 -8.85
C GLU A 264 -6.46 0.23 -9.55
N GLN A 265 -6.08 -1.03 -9.83
CA GLN A 265 -6.94 -1.98 -10.51
C GLN A 265 -6.44 -3.43 -10.40
N PRO A 266 -7.34 -4.44 -10.37
CA PRO A 266 -7.00 -5.81 -10.72
C PRO A 266 -6.95 -6.00 -12.24
N VAL A 267 -6.12 -6.94 -12.69
CA VAL A 267 -5.88 -7.26 -14.11
C VAL A 267 -6.43 -8.65 -14.43
N PHE A 268 -7.17 -8.74 -15.53
CA PHE A 268 -7.89 -9.92 -16.00
C PHE A 268 -7.44 -10.34 -17.42
N GLY A 269 -6.15 -10.24 -17.72
CA GLY A 269 -5.61 -10.49 -19.07
C GLY A 269 -5.96 -11.88 -19.63
N SER A 270 -5.87 -12.95 -18.83
CA SER A 270 -6.22 -14.29 -19.26
C SER A 270 -7.72 -14.46 -19.51
N TYR A 271 -8.56 -13.83 -18.66
CA TYR A 271 -10.01 -13.82 -18.87
C TYR A 271 -10.39 -13.02 -20.13
N ASN A 272 -9.83 -11.81 -20.28
CA ASN A 272 -10.11 -10.91 -21.40
C ASN A 272 -9.77 -11.58 -22.73
N LYS A 273 -8.59 -12.22 -22.84
CA LYS A 273 -8.20 -12.97 -24.03
C LYS A 273 -9.26 -14.01 -24.42
N HIS A 274 -9.72 -14.82 -23.46
CA HIS A 274 -10.68 -15.88 -23.72
C HIS A 274 -12.05 -15.34 -24.18
N VAL A 275 -12.55 -14.27 -23.58
CA VAL A 275 -13.87 -13.73 -23.97
C VAL A 275 -13.83 -12.95 -25.27
N THR A 276 -12.69 -12.34 -25.62
CA THR A 276 -12.49 -11.70 -26.93
C THR A 276 -12.45 -12.74 -28.05
N GLU A 277 -11.81 -13.90 -27.83
CA GLU A 277 -11.78 -15.01 -28.79
C GLU A 277 -13.16 -15.66 -29.00
N ASP A 278 -13.90 -15.88 -27.91
CA ASP A 278 -15.23 -16.50 -27.97
C ASP A 278 -16.32 -15.52 -28.49
N GLY A 279 -16.12 -14.20 -28.34
CA GLY A 279 -17.04 -13.13 -28.77
C GLY A 279 -18.36 -13.03 -27.99
N GLN A 280 -18.58 -13.89 -26.99
CA GLN A 280 -19.86 -14.01 -26.28
C GLN A 280 -20.01 -13.10 -25.06
N ARG A 281 -18.91 -12.58 -24.52
CA ARG A 281 -18.89 -11.81 -23.26
C ARG A 281 -17.92 -10.65 -23.36
N GLN A 282 -18.14 -9.63 -22.53
CA GLN A 282 -17.30 -8.44 -22.51
C GLN A 282 -16.02 -8.66 -21.70
N PRO A 283 -14.88 -8.08 -22.14
CA PRO A 283 -13.66 -8.03 -21.34
C PRO A 283 -13.85 -7.11 -20.14
N ILE A 284 -13.06 -7.34 -19.08
CA ILE A 284 -12.99 -6.48 -17.90
C ILE A 284 -11.88 -5.46 -18.12
N GLU A 285 -12.27 -4.22 -18.40
CA GLU A 285 -11.34 -3.13 -18.71
C GLU A 285 -11.74 -1.84 -17.99
N PHE A 286 -10.74 -1.16 -17.43
CA PHE A 286 -10.91 0.10 -16.71
C PHE A 286 -10.66 1.32 -17.61
N GLU A 287 -10.03 1.15 -18.77
CA GLU A 287 -9.63 2.24 -19.65
C GLU A 287 -10.82 3.12 -20.08
N LYS A 288 -11.99 2.51 -20.30
CA LYS A 288 -13.24 3.23 -20.60
C LYS A 288 -13.71 4.16 -19.49
N TYR A 289 -13.25 3.98 -18.26
CA TYR A 289 -13.57 4.82 -17.10
C TYR A 289 -12.39 5.63 -16.60
N LYS A 290 -11.31 5.70 -17.39
CA LYS A 290 -10.04 6.26 -16.94
C LYS A 290 -10.19 7.69 -16.41
N ASP A 291 -10.87 8.56 -17.15
CA ASP A 291 -11.02 9.96 -16.76
C ASP A 291 -11.90 10.11 -15.49
N GLN A 292 -12.98 9.33 -15.37
CA GLN A 292 -13.81 9.35 -14.15
C GLN A 292 -13.04 8.84 -12.93
N ILE A 293 -12.27 7.75 -13.10
CA ILE A 293 -11.44 7.17 -12.04
C ILE A 293 -10.33 8.15 -11.66
N ASP A 294 -9.69 8.79 -12.62
CA ASP A 294 -8.61 9.75 -12.39
C ASP A 294 -9.13 11.00 -11.64
N SER A 295 -10.31 11.53 -12.00
CA SER A 295 -10.98 12.59 -11.21
C SER A 295 -11.31 12.12 -9.80
N PHE A 296 -11.91 10.93 -9.65
CA PHE A 296 -12.24 10.38 -8.34
C PHE A 296 -11.01 10.15 -7.45
N LYS A 297 -9.91 9.66 -8.04
CA LYS A 297 -8.62 9.53 -7.34
C LYS A 297 -8.15 10.87 -6.83
N LYS A 298 -8.17 11.90 -7.68
CA LYS A 298 -7.76 13.24 -7.30
C LYS A 298 -8.63 13.78 -6.16
N ASP A 299 -9.94 13.75 -6.35
CA ASP A 299 -10.90 14.45 -5.50
C ASP A 299 -11.07 13.76 -4.14
N TRP A 300 -11.14 12.43 -4.11
CA TRP A 300 -11.49 11.67 -2.92
C TRP A 300 -10.35 10.89 -2.28
N ILE A 301 -9.39 10.41 -3.07
CA ILE A 301 -8.31 9.56 -2.54
C ILE A 301 -7.10 10.42 -2.19
N TYR A 302 -6.55 11.12 -3.18
CA TYR A 302 -5.33 11.90 -3.02
C TYR A 302 -5.53 13.07 -2.07
N THR A 303 -6.62 13.83 -2.24
CA THR A 303 -7.00 14.88 -1.27
C THR A 303 -6.99 14.34 0.16
N LYS A 304 -7.62 13.18 0.39
CA LYS A 304 -7.68 12.55 1.71
C LYS A 304 -6.30 12.14 2.23
N ILE A 305 -5.46 11.52 1.39
CA ILE A 305 -4.09 11.14 1.74
C ILE A 305 -3.29 12.35 2.21
N PHE A 306 -3.36 13.46 1.47
CA PHE A 306 -2.59 14.66 1.79
C PHE A 306 -3.11 15.39 3.02
N GLU A 307 -4.44 15.47 3.19
CA GLU A 307 -5.06 16.05 4.38
C GLU A 307 -4.74 15.24 5.64
N ASP A 308 -4.82 13.90 5.56
CA ASP A 308 -4.51 13.04 6.70
C ASP A 308 -3.03 13.09 7.06
N GLU A 309 -2.12 13.17 6.07
CA GLU A 309 -0.71 13.39 6.36
C GLU A 309 -0.48 14.75 7.04
N LYS A 310 -1.11 15.81 6.54
CA LYS A 310 -1.01 17.15 7.13
C LYS A 310 -1.51 17.19 8.58
N ASN A 311 -2.65 16.56 8.84
CA ASN A 311 -3.31 16.64 10.14
C ASN A 311 -2.73 15.65 11.15
N ASN A 312 -2.41 14.43 10.71
CA ASN A 312 -2.02 13.34 11.60
C ASN A 312 -0.52 13.05 11.60
N ARG A 313 0.25 13.60 10.63
CA ARG A 313 1.70 13.42 10.47
C ARG A 313 2.08 11.94 10.47
N VAL A 314 1.40 11.15 9.65
CA VAL A 314 1.45 9.68 9.66
C VAL A 314 2.84 9.18 9.30
N PHE A 315 3.44 9.73 8.24
CA PHE A 315 4.80 9.37 7.81
C PHE A 315 5.86 9.89 8.81
N ASP A 316 5.67 11.08 9.37
CA ASP A 316 6.55 11.62 10.40
C ASP A 316 6.59 10.73 11.64
N ASN A 317 5.43 10.41 12.20
CA ASN A 317 5.31 9.53 13.36
C ASN A 317 5.91 8.15 13.06
N PHE A 318 5.69 7.61 11.87
CA PHE A 318 6.29 6.35 11.43
C PHE A 318 7.82 6.37 11.48
N LEU A 319 8.46 7.43 10.95
CA LEU A 319 9.92 7.56 10.98
C LEU A 319 10.44 7.75 12.41
N LEU A 320 9.77 8.56 13.22
CA LEU A 320 10.15 8.80 14.61
C LEU A 320 10.15 7.52 15.45
N LEU A 321 9.11 6.69 15.27
CA LEU A 321 9.01 5.39 15.94
C LEU A 321 10.08 4.41 15.47
N LEU A 322 10.47 4.45 14.19
CA LEU A 322 11.54 3.61 13.67
C LEU A 322 12.92 4.05 14.15
N ASP A 323 13.19 5.35 14.15
CA ASP A 323 14.47 5.91 14.60
C ASP A 323 14.70 5.72 16.09
N SER A 324 13.62 5.61 16.86
CA SER A 324 13.64 5.45 18.31
C SER A 324 13.25 4.02 18.73
N HIS A 325 13.33 3.06 17.81
CA HIS A 325 12.94 1.69 18.08
C HIS A 325 13.83 1.06 19.15
N ILE A 326 13.18 0.43 20.13
CA ILE A 326 13.84 -0.28 21.22
C ILE A 326 13.89 -1.76 20.86
N GLY A 327 15.07 -2.21 20.43
CA GLY A 327 15.33 -3.62 20.16
C GLY A 327 16.26 -3.83 18.96
N PRO A 328 16.79 -5.06 18.81
CA PRO A 328 17.70 -5.40 17.72
C PRO A 328 16.98 -5.73 16.40
N GLU A 329 15.65 -5.75 16.35
CA GLU A 329 14.89 -6.30 15.22
C GLU A 329 15.22 -5.63 13.89
N PHE A 330 15.62 -4.37 13.90
CA PHE A 330 15.94 -3.58 12.71
C PHE A 330 17.43 -3.22 12.60
N SER A 331 18.29 -3.82 13.43
CA SER A 331 19.75 -3.55 13.41
C SER A 331 20.43 -3.97 12.10
N TYR A 332 19.75 -4.72 11.25
CA TYR A 332 20.20 -5.07 9.90
C TYR A 332 20.19 -3.89 8.92
N PHE A 333 19.59 -2.75 9.26
CA PHE A 333 19.78 -1.48 8.56
C PHE A 333 21.09 -0.81 8.99
N ASN A 334 22.21 -1.48 8.72
CA ASN A 334 23.56 -1.04 9.07
C ASN A 334 24.45 -0.77 7.83
N PRO A 335 25.60 -0.10 7.99
CA PRO A 335 26.55 0.16 6.90
C PRO A 335 27.17 -1.10 6.28
N GLU A 336 27.26 -2.20 7.03
CA GLU A 336 27.90 -3.44 6.60
C GLU A 336 27.00 -4.25 5.66
N GLY A 337 25.68 -4.02 5.68
CA GLY A 337 24.69 -4.77 4.90
C GLY A 337 24.60 -6.23 5.35
N ILE A 338 24.80 -6.48 6.65
CA ILE A 338 24.76 -7.81 7.27
C ILE A 338 23.53 -7.89 8.16
N ILE A 339 22.92 -9.07 8.25
CA ILE A 339 21.86 -9.38 9.22
C ILE A 339 22.56 -9.86 10.51
N PRO A 340 22.57 -9.08 11.60
CA PRO A 340 23.16 -9.51 12.86
C PRO A 340 22.34 -10.63 13.51
N GLU A 341 22.96 -11.45 14.34
CA GLU A 341 22.30 -12.60 14.97
C GLU A 341 21.13 -12.17 15.87
N GLU A 342 21.29 -11.04 16.55
CA GLU A 342 20.27 -10.44 17.41
C GLU A 342 19.02 -9.97 16.66
N ALA A 343 19.12 -9.69 15.36
CA ALA A 343 17.99 -9.29 14.51
C ALA A 343 17.18 -10.49 13.99
N ILE A 344 17.72 -11.71 14.11
CA ILE A 344 17.08 -12.93 13.62
C ILE A 344 15.93 -13.33 14.54
N MET A 345 14.77 -13.59 13.96
CA MET A 345 13.61 -14.10 14.68
C MET A 345 13.83 -15.59 15.02
N THR A 346 13.95 -15.92 16.31
CA THR A 346 13.97 -17.32 16.77
C THR A 346 12.57 -17.81 17.12
N VAL A 347 12.32 -19.10 16.91
CA VAL A 347 11.05 -19.78 17.23
C VAL A 347 10.66 -19.52 18.69
N GLY A 348 9.42 -19.11 18.94
CA GLY A 348 8.90 -18.75 20.27
C GLY A 348 9.05 -17.27 20.66
N ARG A 349 9.75 -16.44 19.88
CA ARG A 349 9.80 -14.99 20.11
C ARG A 349 8.69 -14.28 19.30
N SER A 350 7.59 -13.86 19.93
CA SER A 350 6.57 -12.98 19.31
C SER A 350 7.17 -11.61 18.98
N PRO A 351 6.91 -10.97 17.82
CA PRO A 351 7.47 -9.66 17.50
C PRO A 351 7.12 -8.63 18.59
N ALA A 352 8.02 -7.67 18.82
CA ALA A 352 7.71 -6.50 19.64
C ALA A 352 6.41 -5.88 19.13
N LYS A 353 5.42 -5.67 20.01
CA LYS A 353 4.40 -4.67 19.74
C LYS A 353 5.10 -3.32 19.85
N ASN A 354 5.72 -2.87 18.77
CA ASN A 354 5.72 -1.43 18.54
C ASN A 354 4.25 -1.13 18.33
N THR A 355 3.57 -0.62 19.35
CA THR A 355 2.18 -0.19 19.23
C THR A 355 2.17 1.01 18.29
N ILE A 356 2.22 0.72 16.99
CA ILE A 356 1.56 1.56 16.01
C ILE A 356 0.07 1.23 16.18
N SER A 357 -0.53 1.61 17.30
CA SER A 357 -1.98 1.71 17.37
C SER A 357 -2.37 2.96 16.59
N PHE A 358 -2.37 2.85 15.26
CA PHE A 358 -3.43 3.54 14.53
C PHE A 358 -4.70 2.79 14.94
N ASP A 359 -5.65 3.48 15.57
CA ASP A 359 -6.88 2.89 16.12
C ASP A 359 -7.27 1.57 15.44
N GLY A 360 -7.26 0.46 16.18
CA GLY A 360 -7.91 -0.79 15.78
C GLY A 360 -7.04 -1.95 15.29
N ASP A 361 -5.83 -2.14 15.82
CA ASP A 361 -5.16 -3.45 15.84
C ASP A 361 -5.85 -4.40 16.85
N GLU A 362 -7.09 -4.78 16.55
CA GLU A 362 -7.74 -5.95 17.16
C GLU A 362 -7.97 -7.04 16.12
N ALA A 363 -7.29 -8.17 16.37
CA ALA A 363 -7.64 -9.54 15.99
C ALA A 363 -7.81 -9.91 14.50
N GLU A 364 -6.80 -10.63 13.97
CA GLU A 364 -6.99 -11.76 13.03
C GLU A 364 -6.80 -13.12 13.73
#